data_AF-A0A2P2L167-F1
#
_entry.id   AF-A0A2P2L167-F1
#
_cell.length_a   1.000
_cell.length_b   1.000
_cell.length_c   1.000
_cell.angle_alpha   90.00
_cell.angle_beta   90.00
_cell.angle_gamma   90.00
#
_symmetry.space_group_name_H-M   'P 1'
#
loop_
_entity.id
_entity.type
_entity.pdbx_description
1 polymer ?
#
loop_
_entity_poly.entity_id
_entity_poly.type
_entity_poly.pdbx_seq_one_letter_code
_entity_poly.pdbx_strand_id
1 'polypeptide(L)'
;MPELPEVEAARRAIEENCLGKKIEKAIIANDTKVIDGVSPSDFQAALLGKTLISALRKGKNLWLRLDSPPFPSFQFGALLAFSFFF
;
A
#
# COMPACT_ATOMS: atom_id res chain seq x y z
N MET A 1 -5.20 -16.29 8.22
CA MET A 1 -5.32 -14.97 8.85
C MET A 1 -3.92 -14.39 8.89
N PRO A 2 -3.62 -13.28 8.19
CA PRO A 2 -2.36 -12.58 8.36
C PRO A 2 -2.25 -12.17 9.83
N GLU A 3 -1.23 -12.69 10.51
CA GLU A 3 -0.86 -12.25 11.83
C GLU A 3 0.23 -11.18 11.74
N LEU A 4 0.69 -10.70 12.90
CA LEU A 4 1.74 -9.68 12.95
C LEU A 4 3.00 -10.03 12.13
N PRO A 5 3.48 -11.30 12.08
CA PRO A 5 4.65 -11.66 11.28
C PRO A 5 4.45 -11.46 9.78
N GLU A 6 3.28 -11.80 9.23
CA GLU A 6 3.02 -11.68 7.78
C GLU A 6 2.95 -10.22 7.34
N VAL A 7 2.36 -9.35 8.15
CA VAL A 7 2.31 -7.91 7.86
C VAL A 7 3.72 -7.30 7.92
N GLU A 8 4.56 -7.76 8.85
CA GLU A 8 5.97 -7.34 8.91
C GLU A 8 6.78 -7.88 7.72
N ALA A 9 6.55 -9.13 7.30
CA ALA A 9 7.17 -9.70 6.11
C ALA A 9 6.79 -8.91 4.86
N ALA A 10 5.51 -8.54 4.70
CA ALA A 10 5.06 -7.68 3.62
C ALA A 10 5.75 -6.31 3.67
N ARG A 11 5.84 -5.69 4.85
CA ARG A 11 6.55 -4.40 5.04
C ARG A 11 8.01 -4.51 4.58
N ARG A 12 8.73 -5.56 4.98
CA ARG A 12 10.13 -5.79 4.58
C ARG A 12 10.27 -6.03 3.08
N ALA A 13 9.40 -6.85 2.50
CA ALA A 13 9.41 -7.11 1.07
C ALA A 13 9.20 -5.83 0.24
N ILE A 14 8.32 -4.92 0.71
CA ILE A 14 8.14 -3.59 0.11
C ILE A 14 9.44 -2.78 0.24
N GLU A 15 10.08 -2.75 1.41
CA GLU A 15 11.30 -1.97 1.61
C GLU A 15 12.48 -2.47 0.77
N GLU A 16 12.63 -3.79 0.65
CA GLU A 16 13.73 -4.40 -0.09
C GLU A 16 13.62 -4.14 -1.59
N ASN A 17 12.40 -4.00 -2.11
CA ASN A 17 12.17 -4.06 -3.56
C ASN A 17 11.56 -2.80 -4.18
N CYS A 18 10.91 -1.94 -3.40
CA CYS A 18 10.11 -0.83 -3.92
C CYS A 18 10.60 0.55 -3.51
N LEU A 19 11.52 0.69 -2.55
CA LEU A 19 12.01 2.01 -2.13
C LEU A 19 12.71 2.75 -3.27
N GLY A 20 12.48 4.05 -3.34
CA GLY A 20 13.03 4.92 -4.38
C GLY A 20 12.40 4.75 -5.76
N LYS A 21 11.46 3.81 -5.93
CA LYS A 21 10.74 3.62 -7.21
C LYS A 21 9.56 4.57 -7.31
N LYS A 22 9.33 5.04 -8.55
CA LYS A 22 8.20 5.90 -8.91
C LYS A 22 7.00 5.03 -9.31
N ILE A 23 5.81 5.40 -8.86
CA ILE A 23 4.56 4.74 -9.23
C ILE A 23 4.17 5.21 -10.64
N GLU A 24 4.41 4.37 -11.65
CA GLU A 24 4.03 4.68 -13.04
C GLU A 24 2.56 4.37 -13.33
N LYS A 25 2.02 3.36 -12.65
CA LYS A 25 0.65 2.91 -12.81
C LYS A 25 0.08 2.45 -11.47
N ALA A 26 -1.14 2.88 -11.17
CA ALA A 26 -1.92 2.38 -10.04
C ALA A 26 -3.28 1.91 -10.56
N ILE A 27 -3.71 0.72 -10.13
CA ILE A 27 -5.03 0.16 -10.47
C ILE A 27 -5.74 -0.03 -9.14
N ILE A 28 -6.83 0.70 -8.95
CA ILE A 28 -7.63 0.67 -7.73
C ILE A 28 -8.90 -0.13 -8.01
N ALA A 29 -9.19 -1.11 -7.16
CA ALA A 29 -10.39 -1.92 -7.31
C ALA A 29 -11.64 -1.06 -7.11
N ASN A 30 -12.66 -1.27 -7.93
CA ASN A 30 -13.96 -0.64 -7.75
C ASN A 30 -14.80 -1.42 -6.71
N ASP A 31 -14.28 -1.51 -5.48
CA ASP A 31 -14.93 -2.20 -4.37
C ASP A 31 -15.06 -1.24 -3.18
N THR A 32 -16.27 -0.75 -2.95
CA THR A 32 -16.60 0.19 -1.87
C THR A 32 -16.55 -0.44 -0.48
N LYS A 33 -16.40 -1.77 -0.36
CA LYS A 33 -16.19 -2.44 0.93
C LYS A 33 -14.71 -2.45 1.33
N VAL A 34 -13.82 -2.35 0.35
CA VAL A 34 -12.37 -2.40 0.55
C VAL A 34 -11.76 -1.00 0.48
N ILE A 35 -12.24 -0.16 -0.43
CA ILE A 35 -11.81 1.23 -0.58
C ILE A 35 -12.78 2.12 0.18
N ASP A 36 -12.27 2.72 1.26
CA ASP A 36 -13.05 3.59 2.14
C ASP A 36 -12.74 5.07 1.89
N GLY A 37 -13.79 5.90 1.89
CA GLY A 37 -13.68 7.36 1.93
C GLY A 37 -13.17 8.09 0.68
N VAL A 38 -12.82 7.41 -0.42
CA VAL A 38 -12.32 8.06 -1.66
C VAL A 38 -12.80 7.34 -2.92
N SER A 39 -12.89 8.07 -4.04
CA SER A 39 -13.16 7.43 -5.34
C SER A 39 -11.91 6.70 -5.85
N PRO A 40 -12.05 5.58 -6.60
CA PRO A 40 -10.90 4.88 -7.18
C PRO A 40 -10.03 5.77 -8.07
N SER A 41 -10.65 6.70 -8.81
CA SER A 41 -9.97 7.65 -9.69
C SER A 41 -9.12 8.65 -8.91
N ASP A 42 -9.67 9.20 -7.81
CA ASP A 42 -8.93 10.15 -6.96
C ASP A 42 -7.78 9.45 -6.25
N PHE A 43 -7.99 8.21 -5.79
CA PHE A 43 -6.95 7.39 -5.19
C PHE A 43 -5.82 7.15 -6.21
N GLN A 44 -6.16 6.75 -7.44
CA GLN A 44 -5.18 6.53 -8.50
C GLN A 44 -4.39 7.80 -8.80
N ALA A 45 -5.06 8.94 -8.99
CA ALA A 45 -4.41 10.23 -9.23
C ALA A 45 -3.47 10.64 -8.08
N ALA A 46 -3.85 10.34 -6.83
CA ALA A 46 -3.06 10.66 -5.65
C ALA A 46 -1.79 9.79 -5.51
N LEU A 47 -1.69 8.66 -6.21
CA LEU A 47 -0.51 7.78 -6.20
C LEU A 47 0.41 7.99 -7.41
N LEU A 48 -0.17 8.29 -8.57
CA LEU A 48 0.58 8.36 -9.82
C LEU A 48 1.70 9.40 -9.74
N GLY A 49 2.88 8.98 -10.17
CA GLY A 49 4.07 9.82 -10.23
C GLY A 49 4.77 10.05 -8.90
N LYS A 50 4.27 9.50 -7.79
CA LYS A 50 4.93 9.61 -6.48
C LYS A 50 6.02 8.55 -6.30
N THR A 51 6.99 8.89 -5.48
CA THR A 51 8.09 8.00 -5.11
C THR A 51 7.84 7.35 -3.76
N LEU A 52 8.06 6.05 -3.65
CA LEU A 52 7.99 5.34 -2.38
C LEU A 52 9.22 5.63 -1.52
N ILE A 53 9.02 6.20 -0.33
CA ILE A 53 10.10 6.61 0.58
C ILE A 53 10.31 5.59 1.71
N SER A 54 9.23 5.06 2.28
CA SER A 54 9.32 4.01 3.31
C SER A 54 8.02 3.22 3.45
N ALA A 55 8.10 2.02 4.01
CA ALA A 55 6.93 1.22 4.40
C ALA A 55 6.86 1.11 5.92
N LEU A 56 5.76 1.56 6.50
CA LEU A 56 5.55 1.67 7.93
C LEU A 56 4.42 0.73 8.37
N ARG A 57 4.50 0.23 9.61
CA ARG A 57 3.51 -0.69 10.16
C ARG A 57 3.22 -0.38 11.62
N LYS A 58 1.96 -0.52 12.02
CA LYS A 58 1.52 -0.51 13.42
C LYS A 58 0.42 -1.55 13.62
N GLY A 59 0.73 -2.62 14.36
CA GLY A 59 -0.20 -3.75 14.51
C GLY A 59 -0.48 -4.42 13.17
N LYS A 60 -1.76 -4.56 12.82
CA LYS A 60 -2.24 -5.11 11.53
C LYS A 60 -2.44 -4.03 10.45
N ASN A 61 -1.98 -2.80 10.70
CA ASN A 61 -2.03 -1.71 9.72
C ASN A 61 -0.65 -1.48 9.13
N LEU A 62 -0.59 -1.33 7.81
CA LEU A 62 0.59 -0.95 7.05
C LEU A 62 0.27 0.31 6.27
N TRP A 63 1.21 1.24 6.12
CA TRP A 63 1.04 2.38 5.23
C TRP A 63 2.35 2.70 4.52
N LEU A 64 2.21 3.30 3.34
CA LEU A 64 3.34 3.66 2.50
C LEU A 64 3.58 5.15 2.59
N ARG A 65 4.78 5.52 3.02
CA ARG A 65 5.21 6.92 2.99
C ARG A 65 5.69 7.23 1.58
N LEU A 66 5.03 8.20 0.96
CA LEU A 66 5.41 8.74 -0.34
C LEU A 66 6.20 10.04 -0.13
N ASP A 67 6.77 10.57 -1.21
CA ASP A 67 7.44 11.87 -1.23
C ASP A 67 6.52 13.03 -0.77
N SER A 68 5.22 12.88 -0.99
CA SER A 68 4.20 13.88 -0.70
C SER A 68 2.87 13.23 -0.26
N PRO A 69 2.12 13.85 0.66
CA PRO A 69 0.80 13.36 1.05
C PRO A 69 -0.19 13.44 -0.13
N PRO A 70 -1.29 12.66 -0.12
CA PRO A 70 -1.70 11.69 0.89
C PRO A 70 -0.89 10.39 0.85
N PHE A 71 -0.89 9.66 1.98
CA PHE A 71 -0.21 8.37 2.14
C PHE A 71 -1.24 7.23 2.17
N PRO A 72 -1.12 6.19 1.30
CA PRO A 72 -2.06 5.09 1.31
C PRO A 72 -1.82 4.18 2.52
N SER A 73 -2.89 3.80 3.19
CA SER A 73 -2.89 2.86 4.31
C SER A 73 -3.70 1.60 3.97
N PHE A 74 -3.24 0.47 4.49
CA PHE A 74 -3.79 -0.86 4.30
C PHE A 74 -4.05 -1.49 5.66
N GLN A 75 -5.31 -1.81 5.92
CA GLN A 75 -5.72 -2.55 7.10
C GLN A 75 -5.87 -4.03 6.74
N PHE A 76 -5.03 -4.88 7.33
CA PHE A 76 -5.06 -6.32 7.04
C PHE A 76 -6.22 -7.00 7.78
N GLY A 77 -7.21 -7.43 7.01
CA GLY A 77 -8.23 -8.40 7.42
C GLY A 77 -7.78 -9.85 7.23
N ALA A 78 -8.70 -10.81 7.33
CA ALA A 78 -8.39 -12.25 7.39
C ALA A 78 -7.74 -12.88 6.13
N LEU A 79 -7.83 -12.23 4.96
CA LEU A 79 -7.41 -12.77 3.65
C LEU A 79 -6.53 -11.82 2.82
N LEU A 80 -6.09 -10.69 3.40
CA LEU A 80 -5.35 -9.68 2.64
C LEU A 80 -3.88 -10.08 2.50
N ALA A 81 -3.34 -10.09 1.28
CA ALA A 81 -1.97 -10.46 0.96
C ALA A 81 -1.33 -9.45 0.00
N PHE A 82 0.00 -9.28 0.09
CA PHE A 82 0.79 -8.52 -0.89
C PHE A 82 1.55 -9.51 -1.79
N SER A 83 1.62 -9.21 -3.08
CA SER A 83 2.38 -10.00 -4.04
C SER A 83 3.22 -9.06 -4.91
N PHE A 84 4.49 -9.40 -5.09
CA PHE A 84 5.39 -8.72 -6.00
C PHE A 84 5.57 -9.58 -7.24
N PHE A 85 5.36 -8.99 -8.41
CA PHE A 85 5.73 -9.56 -9.69
C PHE A 85 6.82 -8.63 -10.26
N PHE A 86 8.02 -9.19 -10.47
CA PHE A 86 9.13 -8.51 -11.14
C PHE A 86 9.14 -8.88 -12.61
#